data_AF-A0A2N3TE48-F1
#
_entry.id   AF-A0A2N3TE48-F1
#
_cell.length_a   1.000
_cell.length_b   1.000
_cell.length_c   1.000
_cell.angle_alpha   90.00
_cell.angle_beta   90.00
_cell.angle_gamma   90.00
#
_symmetry.space_group_name_H-M   'P 1'
#
loop_
_entity.id
_entity.type
_entity.pdbx_description
1 polymer ?
#
loop_
_entity_poly.entity_id
_entity_poly.type
_entity_poly.pdbx_seq_one_letter_code
_entity_poly.pdbx_strand_id
1 'polypeptide(L)'
;MKFNSLIILFLSLFLFSCSKKETVEKENKKIEIYLTNKRILNANSIIATKSDSLIKYIKQNVPEKDFNFFMSRYVTKEWDTIQNNIAPKGKFIATKIDLNKNPIVYDSEIGNFNVQKGELRISKSGLDRIIKNLDRKYIWDGQQYVITYGGKPIFTGYFVSSLSSSLVNWYSTYHFHSDLSKGDFELATPFKIDQCYCLLEDRELIPNLKSNKKLIEAFHQTDRLTK
;
A
#
# COMPACT_ATOMS: atom_id res chain seq x y z
N MET A 1 -16.65 48.70 46.98
CA MET A 1 -15.95 47.95 45.91
C MET A 1 -16.36 46.47 45.99
N LYS A 2 -17.41 46.06 45.27
CA LYS A 2 -17.94 44.68 45.25
C LYS A 2 -18.17 44.18 43.80
N PHE A 3 -17.24 44.52 42.92
CA PHE A 3 -17.16 43.98 41.56
C PHE A 3 -15.73 43.54 41.38
N ASN A 4 -15.43 42.26 41.61
CA ASN A 4 -14.19 41.61 41.17
C ASN A 4 -14.21 40.08 41.38
N SER A 5 -15.03 39.56 42.30
CA SER A 5 -15.06 38.12 42.56
C SER A 5 -15.76 37.29 41.46
N LEU A 6 -16.77 37.85 40.78
CA LEU A 6 -17.52 37.13 39.74
C LEU A 6 -16.72 36.98 38.43
N ILE A 7 -15.88 37.98 38.12
CA ILE A 7 -15.02 38.00 36.92
C ILE A 7 -13.88 36.97 37.06
N ILE A 8 -13.32 36.83 38.27
CA ILE A 8 -12.29 35.82 38.56
C ILE A 8 -12.88 34.40 38.45
N LEU A 9 -14.12 34.20 38.90
CA LEU A 9 -14.81 32.91 38.76
C LEU A 9 -15.03 32.55 37.28
N PHE A 10 -15.43 33.53 36.46
CA PHE A 10 -15.66 33.33 35.02
C PHE A 10 -14.36 33.08 34.24
N LEU A 11 -13.25 33.76 34.58
CA LEU A 11 -11.94 33.50 33.97
C LEU A 11 -11.39 32.11 34.31
N SER A 12 -11.65 31.61 35.53
CA SER A 12 -11.17 30.28 35.94
C SER A 12 -11.84 29.14 35.16
N LEU A 13 -13.08 29.31 34.70
CA LEU A 13 -13.80 28.33 33.90
C LEU A 13 -13.27 28.22 32.46
N PHE A 14 -12.65 29.26 31.91
CA PHE A 14 -12.00 29.21 30.59
C PHE A 14 -10.65 28.46 30.61
N LEU A 15 -9.96 28.41 31.76
CA LEU A 15 -8.66 27.76 31.88
C LEU A 15 -8.74 26.22 31.95
N PHE A 16 -9.91 25.64 32.28
CA PHE A 16 -10.12 24.18 32.30
C PHE A 16 -10.64 23.60 30.98
N SER A 17 -10.92 24.42 29.95
CA SER A 17 -11.48 23.94 28.68
C SER A 17 -10.43 23.48 27.65
N CYS A 18 -9.13 23.50 27.98
CA CYS A 18 -8.06 23.37 26.96
C CYS A 18 -7.00 22.27 27.19
N SER A 19 -7.30 21.15 27.86
CA SER A 19 -6.31 20.08 28.07
C SER A 19 -6.70 18.67 27.60
N LYS A 20 -7.76 18.52 26.79
CA LYS A 20 -8.23 17.19 26.31
C LYS A 20 -7.97 16.87 24.83
N LYS A 21 -7.10 17.61 24.14
CA LYS A 21 -6.79 17.32 22.73
C LYS A 21 -5.63 16.33 22.52
N GLU A 22 -4.65 16.28 23.43
CA GLU A 22 -3.48 15.40 23.27
C GLU A 22 -3.69 13.96 23.80
N THR A 23 -4.64 13.74 24.70
CA THR A 23 -4.86 12.42 25.30
C THR A 23 -5.61 11.46 24.36
N VAL A 24 -6.41 11.98 23.42
CA VAL A 24 -7.18 11.16 22.46
C VAL A 24 -6.32 10.65 21.29
N GLU A 25 -5.26 11.36 20.90
CA GLU A 25 -4.36 10.90 19.82
C GLU A 25 -3.40 9.78 20.26
N LYS A 26 -3.12 9.62 21.56
CA LYS A 26 -2.31 8.50 22.06
C LYS A 26 -3.03 7.15 21.95
N GLU A 27 -4.36 7.13 21.88
CA GLU A 27 -5.16 5.90 21.95
C GLU A 27 -5.32 5.11 20.64
N ASN A 28 -4.68 5.52 19.54
CA ASN A 28 -4.78 4.74 18.30
C ASN A 28 -3.46 4.66 17.54
N LYS A 29 -2.35 4.30 18.19
CA LYS A 29 -1.08 3.95 17.52
C LYS A 29 -1.09 2.54 16.88
N LYS A 30 -2.22 2.15 16.29
CA LYS A 30 -2.39 0.83 15.68
C LYS A 30 -1.74 0.79 14.30
N ILE A 31 -1.01 -0.27 14.01
CA ILE A 31 -0.56 -0.61 12.67
C ILE A 31 -1.56 -1.62 12.11
N GLU A 32 -2.09 -1.38 10.92
CA GLU A 32 -3.11 -2.25 10.33
C GLU A 32 -2.90 -2.32 8.82
N ILE A 33 -3.25 -3.45 8.20
CA ILE A 33 -3.19 -3.63 6.76
C ILE A 33 -4.61 -3.65 6.21
N TYR A 34 -4.86 -2.88 5.16
CA TYR A 34 -6.15 -2.77 4.48
C TYR A 34 -6.00 -3.15 3.01
N LEU A 35 -7.05 -3.75 2.45
CA LEU A 35 -7.26 -3.73 1.00
C LEU A 35 -7.92 -2.41 0.59
N THR A 36 -7.65 -1.97 -0.63
CA THR A 36 -8.41 -0.86 -1.22
C THR A 36 -9.80 -1.34 -1.65
N ASN A 37 -10.80 -0.48 -1.54
CA ASN A 37 -12.19 -0.77 -1.94
C ASN A 37 -12.42 -0.69 -3.45
N LYS A 38 -11.46 -0.09 -4.17
CA LYS A 38 -11.38 0.00 -5.63
C LYS A 38 -9.91 0.04 -6.05
N ARG A 39 -9.65 -0.25 -7.32
CA ARG A 39 -8.32 0.00 -7.91
C ARG A 39 -8.06 1.50 -7.93
N ILE A 40 -6.98 1.94 -7.32
CA ILE A 40 -6.48 3.31 -7.37
C ILE A 40 -5.50 3.38 -8.53
N LEU A 41 -5.69 4.35 -9.43
CA LEU A 41 -4.77 4.59 -10.53
C LEU A 41 -3.38 4.97 -10.00
N ASN A 42 -2.33 4.58 -10.72
CA ASN A 42 -0.99 5.00 -10.36
C ASN A 42 -0.86 6.51 -10.49
N ALA A 43 -0.22 7.13 -9.50
CA ALA A 43 -0.04 8.57 -9.38
C ALA A 43 0.73 9.20 -10.56
N ASN A 44 1.56 8.40 -11.25
CA ASN A 44 2.37 8.82 -12.39
C ASN A 44 1.82 8.30 -13.72
N SER A 45 0.59 7.80 -13.75
CA SER A 45 0.04 7.16 -14.95
C SER A 45 -1.19 7.85 -15.48
N ILE A 46 -1.44 7.60 -16.76
CA ILE A 46 -2.71 7.85 -17.41
C ILE A 46 -3.27 6.52 -17.93
N ILE A 47 -4.56 6.50 -18.22
CA ILE A 47 -5.16 5.37 -18.96
C ILE A 47 -4.40 5.24 -20.28
N ALA A 48 -3.91 4.04 -20.58
CA ALA A 48 -2.97 3.80 -21.67
C ALA A 48 -3.52 4.26 -23.03
N THR A 49 -4.82 4.10 -23.27
CA THR A 49 -5.46 4.57 -24.51
C THR A 49 -5.62 6.08 -24.63
N LYS A 50 -5.31 6.83 -23.57
CA LYS A 50 -5.21 8.29 -23.57
C LYS A 50 -3.76 8.78 -23.73
N SER A 51 -2.79 7.87 -23.86
CA SER A 51 -1.38 8.23 -24.00
C SER A 51 -1.00 8.38 -25.47
N ASP A 52 -0.68 9.62 -25.87
CA ASP A 52 -0.16 9.90 -27.22
C ASP A 52 1.16 9.17 -27.49
N SER A 53 2.01 9.01 -26.46
CA SER A 53 3.29 8.30 -26.61
C SER A 53 3.09 6.81 -26.83
N LEU A 54 2.14 6.17 -26.13
CA LEU A 54 1.80 4.77 -26.41
C LEU A 54 1.14 4.61 -27.78
N ILE A 55 0.18 5.48 -28.13
CA ILE A 55 -0.48 5.43 -29.44
C ILE A 55 0.55 5.53 -30.55
N LYS A 56 1.50 6.47 -30.43
CA LYS A 56 2.62 6.63 -31.36
C LYS A 56 3.49 5.39 -31.40
N TYR A 57 3.88 4.84 -30.25
CA TYR A 57 4.67 3.62 -30.16
C TYR A 57 3.99 2.44 -30.88
N ILE A 58 2.70 2.20 -30.64
CA ILE A 58 1.96 1.11 -31.29
C ILE A 58 1.90 1.36 -32.80
N LYS A 59 1.55 2.57 -33.25
CA LYS A 59 1.52 2.91 -34.69
C LYS A 59 2.87 2.69 -35.40
N GLN A 60 3.97 2.85 -34.69
CA GLN A 60 5.32 2.69 -35.25
C GLN A 60 5.81 1.24 -35.25
N ASN A 61 5.33 0.40 -34.33
CA ASN A 61 5.89 -0.94 -34.09
C ASN A 61 4.90 -2.08 -34.36
N VAL A 62 3.63 -1.78 -34.59
CA VAL A 62 2.56 -2.77 -34.83
C VAL A 62 1.95 -2.53 -36.21
N PRO A 63 1.76 -3.58 -37.03
CA PRO A 63 1.04 -3.45 -38.30
C PRO A 63 -0.34 -2.80 -38.11
N GLU A 64 -0.72 -1.90 -39.02
CA GLU A 64 -1.96 -1.12 -38.91
C GLU A 64 -3.21 -1.99 -38.70
N LYS A 65 -3.28 -3.14 -39.39
CA LYS A 65 -4.37 -4.12 -39.26
C LYS A 65 -4.56 -4.65 -37.83
N ASP A 66 -3.50 -4.64 -37.02
CA ASP A 66 -3.50 -5.16 -35.66
C ASP A 66 -3.63 -4.04 -34.61
N PHE A 67 -3.59 -2.75 -35.03
CA PHE A 67 -3.64 -1.60 -34.12
C PHE A 67 -4.83 -1.65 -33.15
N ASN A 68 -6.04 -1.89 -33.67
CA ASN A 68 -7.25 -1.97 -32.85
C ASN A 68 -7.22 -3.14 -31.87
N PHE A 69 -6.66 -4.29 -32.29
CA PHE A 69 -6.47 -5.44 -31.42
C PHE A 69 -5.51 -5.09 -30.27
N PHE A 70 -4.36 -4.49 -30.56
CA PHE A 70 -3.41 -4.07 -29.52
C PHE A 70 -4.02 -3.00 -28.61
N MET A 71 -4.65 -1.96 -29.15
CA MET A 71 -5.31 -0.93 -28.35
C MET A 71 -6.38 -1.51 -27.42
N SER A 72 -7.19 -2.47 -27.89
CA SER A 72 -8.20 -3.14 -27.07
C SER A 72 -7.61 -3.86 -25.84
N ARG A 73 -6.38 -4.39 -25.96
CA ARG A 73 -5.65 -5.04 -24.85
C ARG A 73 -5.13 -4.05 -23.81
N TYR A 74 -5.08 -2.76 -24.16
CA TYR A 74 -4.57 -1.68 -23.32
C TYR A 74 -5.65 -0.73 -22.81
N VAL A 75 -6.90 -0.85 -23.25
CA VAL A 75 -8.04 -0.01 -22.82
C VAL A 75 -8.16 0.14 -21.30
N THR A 76 -7.86 -0.92 -20.56
CA THR A 76 -7.96 -0.94 -19.10
C THR A 76 -6.61 -0.84 -18.40
N LYS A 77 -5.51 -0.73 -19.15
CA LYS A 77 -4.15 -0.69 -18.59
C LYS A 77 -3.71 0.74 -18.35
N GLU A 78 -2.79 0.87 -17.41
CA GLU A 78 -2.17 2.14 -17.04
C GLU A 78 -0.82 2.28 -17.76
N TRP A 79 -0.57 3.47 -18.30
CA TRP A 79 0.69 3.86 -18.94
C TRP A 79 1.45 4.80 -18.01
N ASP A 80 2.63 4.38 -17.57
CA ASP A 80 3.54 5.23 -16.80
C ASP A 80 4.16 6.27 -17.74
N THR A 81 3.84 7.54 -17.50
CA THR A 81 4.28 8.63 -18.38
C THR A 81 5.74 9.05 -18.13
N ILE A 82 6.33 8.62 -17.01
CA ILE A 82 7.73 8.87 -16.69
C ILE A 82 8.61 7.81 -17.35
N GLN A 83 8.22 6.55 -17.20
CA GLN A 83 8.99 5.42 -17.73
C GLN A 83 8.62 5.02 -19.16
N ASN A 84 7.56 5.62 -19.73
CA ASN A 84 7.02 5.27 -21.05
C ASN A 84 6.82 3.76 -21.22
N ASN A 85 6.19 3.14 -20.23
CA ASN A 85 5.88 1.71 -20.24
C ASN A 85 4.48 1.43 -19.67
N ILE A 86 4.01 0.20 -19.90
CA ILE A 86 2.77 -0.27 -19.29
C ILE A 86 3.10 -0.76 -17.89
N ALA A 87 2.63 -0.03 -16.89
CA ALA A 87 2.88 -0.32 -15.50
C ALA A 87 1.53 -0.51 -14.80
N PRO A 88 0.93 -1.71 -14.79
CA PRO A 88 -0.31 -1.90 -14.05
C PRO A 88 -0.08 -1.74 -12.54
N LYS A 89 1.14 -2.01 -12.04
CA LYS A 89 1.50 -2.00 -10.62
C LYS A 89 2.52 -0.90 -10.30
N GLY A 90 2.11 0.35 -10.44
CA GLY A 90 2.95 1.52 -10.16
C GLY A 90 2.67 2.16 -8.81
N LYS A 91 3.32 3.28 -8.53
CA LYS A 91 3.08 4.03 -7.28
C LYS A 91 1.63 4.52 -7.23
N PHE A 92 0.93 4.30 -6.13
CA PHE A 92 -0.38 4.89 -5.88
C PHE A 92 -0.44 5.58 -4.51
N ILE A 93 -1.33 6.57 -4.40
CA ILE A 93 -1.59 7.32 -3.18
C ILE A 93 -3.01 6.99 -2.72
N ALA A 94 -3.11 6.40 -1.53
CA ALA A 94 -4.38 6.06 -0.92
C ALA A 94 -4.73 7.04 0.20
N THR A 95 -6.02 7.32 0.33
CA THR A 95 -6.60 8.01 1.48
C THR A 95 -7.49 7.05 2.26
N LYS A 96 -7.97 7.46 3.45
CA LYS A 96 -8.83 6.61 4.28
C LYS A 96 -10.13 6.18 3.56
N ILE A 97 -10.66 7.02 2.67
CA ILE A 97 -11.89 6.72 1.93
C ILE A 97 -11.70 5.66 0.83
N ASP A 98 -10.46 5.39 0.43
CA ASP A 98 -10.14 4.38 -0.58
C ASP A 98 -9.96 2.99 0.03
N LEU A 99 -10.04 2.86 1.35
CA LEU A 99 -9.83 1.61 2.06
C LEU A 99 -11.15 0.85 2.26
N ASN A 100 -11.07 -0.47 2.34
CA ASN A 100 -12.17 -1.28 2.85
C ASN A 100 -12.48 -0.89 4.31
N LYS A 101 -13.74 -1.11 4.72
CA LYS A 101 -14.22 -0.73 6.06
C LYS A 101 -13.41 -1.36 7.19
N ASN A 102 -12.99 -2.62 7.01
CA ASN A 102 -12.23 -3.39 8.00
C ASN A 102 -10.83 -3.69 7.47
N PRO A 103 -9.81 -3.73 8.35
CA PRO A 103 -8.48 -4.19 7.96
C PRO A 103 -8.51 -5.68 7.61
N ILE A 104 -7.64 -6.07 6.68
CA ILE A 104 -7.36 -7.47 6.37
C ILE A 104 -6.38 -8.10 7.37
N VAL A 105 -5.56 -7.28 8.03
CA VAL A 105 -4.71 -7.69 9.16
C VAL A 105 -4.81 -6.63 10.25
N TYR A 106 -5.22 -7.06 11.45
CA TYR A 106 -5.38 -6.19 12.61
C TYR A 106 -4.04 -5.98 13.35
N ASP A 107 -3.93 -4.91 14.15
CA ASP A 107 -2.70 -4.59 14.90
C ASP A 107 -2.18 -5.74 15.77
N SER A 108 -3.08 -6.48 16.43
CA SER A 108 -2.73 -7.64 17.25
C SER A 108 -2.12 -8.79 16.46
N GLU A 109 -2.30 -8.80 15.14
CA GLU A 109 -1.75 -9.81 14.23
C GLU A 109 -0.40 -9.37 13.64
N ILE A 110 0.04 -8.13 13.89
CA ILE A 110 1.28 -7.57 13.35
C ILE A 110 2.37 -7.57 14.42
N GLY A 111 3.40 -8.39 14.19
CA GLY A 111 4.60 -8.46 15.00
C GLY A 111 5.64 -7.41 14.60
N ASN A 112 6.90 -7.84 14.49
CA ASN A 112 8.00 -6.94 14.17
C ASN A 112 8.23 -6.77 12.66
N PHE A 113 8.87 -5.66 12.29
CA PHE A 113 9.32 -5.37 10.94
C PHE A 113 10.85 -5.27 10.91
N ASN A 114 11.49 -6.18 10.18
CA ASN A 114 12.91 -6.12 9.87
C ASN A 114 13.12 -5.33 8.57
N VAL A 115 13.57 -4.08 8.70
CA VAL A 115 13.78 -3.19 7.56
C VAL A 115 14.92 -3.63 6.64
N GLN A 116 15.93 -4.35 7.16
CA GLN A 116 17.07 -4.81 6.36
C GLN A 116 16.67 -5.92 5.40
N LYS A 117 15.82 -6.84 5.87
CA LYS A 117 15.32 -7.99 5.11
C LYS A 117 14.01 -7.70 4.37
N GLY A 118 13.32 -6.62 4.71
CA GLY A 118 11.97 -6.33 4.23
C GLY A 118 10.94 -7.32 4.76
N GLU A 119 11.16 -7.88 5.95
CA GLU A 119 10.31 -8.92 6.52
C GLU A 119 9.39 -8.31 7.58
N LEU A 120 8.09 -8.42 7.38
CA LEU A 120 7.08 -8.15 8.38
C LEU A 120 6.60 -9.48 8.97
N ARG A 121 6.60 -9.63 10.30
CA ARG A 121 5.99 -10.79 10.93
C ARG A 121 4.50 -10.56 11.10
N ILE A 122 3.71 -11.48 10.56
CA ILE A 122 2.25 -11.50 10.69
C ILE A 122 1.86 -12.83 11.34
N SER A 123 0.83 -12.84 12.18
CA SER A 123 0.27 -14.07 12.74
C SER A 123 -0.28 -14.99 11.62
N LYS A 124 -0.38 -16.29 11.92
CA LYS A 124 -1.01 -17.25 10.99
C LYS A 124 -2.43 -16.83 10.61
N SER A 125 -3.22 -16.33 11.57
CA SER A 125 -4.58 -15.85 11.30
C SER A 125 -4.63 -14.65 10.36
N GLY A 126 -3.68 -13.72 10.47
CA GLY A 126 -3.57 -12.58 9.56
C GLY A 126 -3.19 -13.02 8.14
N LEU A 127 -2.23 -13.95 8.02
CA LEU A 127 -1.84 -14.53 6.74
C LEU A 127 -2.98 -15.29 6.06
N ASP A 128 -3.69 -16.14 6.80
CA ASP A 128 -4.86 -16.87 6.30
C ASP A 128 -5.95 -15.91 5.80
N ARG A 129 -6.14 -14.78 6.50
CA ARG A 129 -7.09 -13.75 6.09
C ARG A 129 -6.66 -13.04 4.83
N ILE A 130 -5.37 -12.75 4.66
CA ILE A 130 -4.81 -12.26 3.40
C ILE A 130 -5.18 -13.24 2.28
N ILE A 131 -4.74 -14.50 2.39
CA ILE A 131 -4.88 -15.51 1.34
C ILE A 131 -6.36 -15.70 0.94
N LYS A 132 -7.27 -15.81 1.91
CA LYS A 132 -8.71 -16.01 1.66
C LYS A 132 -9.39 -14.84 0.97
N ASN A 133 -8.88 -13.62 1.14
CA ASN A 133 -9.52 -12.40 0.60
C ASN A 133 -8.80 -11.85 -0.64
N LEU A 134 -7.73 -12.50 -1.13
CA LEU A 134 -7.14 -12.15 -2.41
C LEU A 134 -8.10 -12.53 -3.55
N ASP A 135 -8.56 -11.52 -4.29
CA ASP A 135 -9.46 -11.72 -5.41
C ASP A 135 -8.70 -12.21 -6.63
N ARG A 136 -9.11 -13.37 -7.15
CA ARG A 136 -8.51 -14.02 -8.32
C ARG A 136 -8.50 -13.13 -9.56
N LYS A 137 -9.39 -12.14 -9.66
CA LYS A 137 -9.39 -11.18 -10.79
C LYS A 137 -8.12 -10.34 -10.85
N TYR A 138 -7.42 -10.16 -9.72
CA TYR A 138 -6.16 -9.42 -9.65
C TYR A 138 -4.93 -10.33 -9.60
N ILE A 139 -5.06 -11.61 -9.95
CA ILE A 139 -3.90 -12.52 -9.99
C ILE A 139 -2.76 -11.99 -10.87
N TRP A 140 -3.10 -11.34 -11.99
CA TRP A 140 -2.15 -10.74 -12.92
C TRP A 140 -1.74 -9.33 -12.50
N ASP A 141 -2.72 -8.47 -12.21
CA ASP A 141 -2.49 -7.04 -11.97
C ASP A 141 -2.14 -6.69 -10.52
N GLY A 142 -2.09 -7.67 -9.62
CA GLY A 142 -1.82 -7.51 -8.19
C GLY A 142 -2.96 -6.82 -7.44
N GLN A 143 -3.25 -7.29 -6.23
CA GLN A 143 -4.24 -6.66 -5.35
C GLN A 143 -3.56 -5.55 -4.55
N GLN A 144 -4.09 -4.32 -4.61
CA GLN A 144 -3.55 -3.19 -3.83
C GLN A 144 -3.83 -3.35 -2.33
N TYR A 145 -2.82 -3.05 -1.52
CA TYR A 145 -2.92 -2.96 -0.07
C TYR A 145 -2.26 -1.70 0.47
N VAL A 146 -2.70 -1.32 1.67
CA VAL A 146 -2.24 -0.14 2.38
C VAL A 146 -1.93 -0.52 3.82
N ILE A 147 -0.75 -0.16 4.31
CA ILE A 147 -0.46 -0.19 5.75
C ILE A 147 -0.79 1.18 6.32
N THR A 148 -1.53 1.20 7.42
CA THR A 148 -1.88 2.42 8.13
C THR A 148 -1.21 2.47 9.50
N TYR A 149 -1.00 3.68 10.01
CA TYR A 149 -0.63 3.94 11.40
C TYR A 149 -1.62 4.94 11.99
N GLY A 150 -2.36 4.51 13.00
CA GLY A 150 -3.51 5.27 13.53
C GLY A 150 -4.55 5.62 12.48
N GLY A 151 -4.81 4.69 11.57
CA GLY A 151 -5.77 4.85 10.48
C GLY A 151 -5.32 5.81 9.38
N LYS A 152 -4.10 6.37 9.46
CA LYS A 152 -3.50 7.18 8.39
C LYS A 152 -2.67 6.28 7.48
N PRO A 153 -2.91 6.26 6.14
CA PRO A 153 -2.06 5.54 5.20
C PRO A 153 -0.59 5.99 5.30
N ILE A 154 0.32 5.03 5.49
CA ILE A 154 1.77 5.26 5.59
C ILE A 154 2.57 4.49 4.55
N PHE A 155 2.00 3.42 3.99
CA PHE A 155 2.64 2.58 2.99
C PHE A 155 1.60 2.02 2.03
N THR A 156 1.99 1.88 0.77
CA THR A 156 1.18 1.28 -0.30
C THR A 156 1.97 0.21 -1.01
N GLY A 157 1.32 -0.90 -1.37
CA GLY A 157 1.95 -2.00 -2.07
C GLY A 157 0.95 -2.88 -2.79
N TYR A 158 1.44 -3.94 -3.43
CA TYR A 158 0.63 -4.92 -4.13
C TYR A 158 0.89 -6.33 -3.59
N PHE A 159 -0.16 -7.10 -3.32
CA PHE A 159 -0.05 -8.54 -3.25
C PHE A 159 0.03 -9.08 -4.67
N VAL A 160 1.14 -9.72 -5.02
CA VAL A 160 1.41 -10.17 -6.39
C VAL A 160 1.50 -11.69 -6.40
N SER A 161 0.82 -12.31 -7.36
CA SER A 161 0.95 -13.75 -7.58
C SER A 161 2.35 -14.07 -8.09
N SER A 162 2.98 -15.12 -7.58
CA SER A 162 4.22 -15.65 -8.15
C SER A 162 4.08 -16.09 -9.62
N LEU A 163 2.84 -16.27 -10.10
CA LEU A 163 2.53 -16.60 -11.49
C LEU A 163 2.35 -15.34 -12.37
N SER A 164 2.34 -14.14 -11.78
CA SER A 164 2.16 -12.90 -12.53
C SER A 164 3.37 -12.60 -13.41
N SER A 165 3.13 -12.44 -14.71
CA SER A 165 4.12 -11.93 -15.67
C SER A 165 4.07 -10.40 -15.83
N SER A 166 3.19 -9.71 -15.08
CA SER A 166 3.02 -8.26 -15.22
C SER A 166 4.12 -7.51 -14.48
N LEU A 167 4.66 -6.46 -15.10
CA LEU A 167 5.66 -5.59 -14.50
C LEU A 167 5.17 -4.97 -13.18
N VAL A 168 6.05 -4.94 -12.20
CA VAL A 168 5.84 -4.31 -10.88
C VAL A 168 6.85 -3.18 -10.76
N ASN A 169 6.38 -1.93 -10.68
CA ASN A 169 7.22 -0.73 -10.54
C ASN A 169 7.10 -0.11 -9.13
N TRP A 170 6.54 -0.84 -8.18
CA TRP A 170 6.30 -0.41 -6.81
C TRP A 170 6.60 -1.53 -5.80
N TYR A 171 6.31 -1.31 -4.52
CA TYR A 171 6.45 -2.35 -3.51
C TYR A 171 5.50 -3.53 -3.76
N SER A 172 6.02 -4.75 -3.64
CA SER A 172 5.24 -5.97 -3.82
C SER A 172 5.49 -6.97 -2.71
N THR A 173 4.46 -7.72 -2.39
CA THR A 173 4.58 -8.95 -1.60
C THR A 173 4.12 -10.12 -2.43
N TYR A 174 5.04 -11.03 -2.71
CA TYR A 174 4.76 -12.22 -3.49
C TYR A 174 4.09 -13.28 -2.61
N HIS A 175 3.06 -13.92 -3.16
CA HIS A 175 2.49 -15.14 -2.60
C HIS A 175 2.62 -16.27 -3.61
N PHE A 176 3.09 -17.43 -3.15
CA PHE A 176 3.18 -18.63 -3.97
C PHE A 176 1.83 -19.36 -3.97
N HIS A 177 1.23 -19.56 -5.14
CA HIS A 177 0.02 -20.39 -5.25
C HIS A 177 0.28 -21.89 -4.98
N SER A 178 1.53 -22.35 -5.03
CA SER A 178 1.88 -23.78 -4.85
C SER A 178 1.85 -24.25 -3.39
N ASP A 179 1.84 -23.35 -2.41
CA ASP A 179 1.71 -23.69 -0.98
C ASP A 179 0.24 -23.81 -0.52
N LEU A 180 -0.72 -23.72 -1.44
CA LEU A 180 -2.15 -23.77 -1.15
C LEU A 180 -2.71 -25.18 -0.90
N SER A 181 -1.89 -26.24 -1.03
CA SER A 181 -2.34 -27.64 -0.94
C SER A 181 -1.68 -28.47 0.17
N LYS A 182 -0.72 -27.93 0.92
CA LYS A 182 -0.05 -28.66 2.02
C LYS A 182 -0.31 -27.92 3.32
N GLY A 183 -1.17 -28.48 4.16
CA GLY A 183 -1.65 -27.93 5.43
C GLY A 183 -0.61 -27.73 6.53
N ASP A 184 0.68 -27.67 6.19
CA ASP A 184 1.78 -27.59 7.14
C ASP A 184 2.37 -26.17 7.15
N PHE A 185 1.58 -25.21 7.62
CA PHE A 185 2.13 -23.91 8.03
C PHE A 185 2.49 -23.98 9.51
N GLU A 186 3.75 -24.34 9.78
CA GLU A 186 4.44 -23.99 11.01
C GLU A 186 4.44 -22.46 11.18
N LEU A 187 4.41 -22.03 12.44
CA LEU A 187 4.27 -20.64 12.87
C LEU A 187 5.19 -19.68 12.08
N ALA A 188 4.55 -18.70 11.41
CA ALA A 188 5.16 -17.48 10.88
C ALA A 188 6.17 -17.64 9.73
N THR A 189 5.67 -17.90 8.51
CA THR A 189 6.40 -17.49 7.30
C THR A 189 6.46 -15.96 7.28
N PRO A 190 7.64 -15.34 7.07
CA PRO A 190 7.74 -13.88 7.03
C PRO A 190 6.92 -13.31 5.87
N PHE A 191 6.10 -12.30 6.15
CA PHE A 191 5.46 -11.48 5.13
C PHE A 191 6.54 -10.60 4.49
N LYS A 192 7.05 -11.02 3.33
CA LYS A 192 8.17 -10.35 2.69
C LYS A 192 7.69 -9.22 1.77
N ILE A 193 8.15 -8.02 2.04
CA ILE A 193 7.98 -6.84 1.19
C ILE A 193 9.21 -6.76 0.30
N ASP A 194 9.05 -7.21 -0.93
CA ASP A 194 10.05 -7.08 -1.96
C ASP A 194 9.97 -5.68 -2.61
N GLN A 195 11.15 -5.18 -2.97
CA GLN A 195 11.30 -3.98 -3.78
C GLN A 195 11.13 -4.35 -5.26
N CYS A 196 10.80 -3.36 -6.10
CA CYS A 196 10.55 -3.52 -7.55
C CYS A 196 11.42 -4.60 -8.21
N TYR A 197 10.78 -5.59 -8.84
CA TYR A 197 11.41 -6.44 -9.85
C TYR A 197 11.08 -5.85 -11.22
N CYS A 198 11.84 -4.83 -11.59
CA CYS A 198 11.77 -4.23 -12.91
C CYS A 198 12.87 -4.88 -13.77
N LEU A 199 12.51 -5.38 -14.97
CA LEU A 199 13.47 -5.78 -16.01
C LEU A 199 14.15 -4.55 -16.68
N LEU A 200 14.11 -3.40 -16.02
CA LEU A 200 14.58 -2.13 -16.57
C LEU A 200 16.02 -1.91 -16.13
N GLU A 201 16.86 -1.49 -17.08
CA GLU A 201 18.27 -1.18 -16.85
C GLU A 201 18.47 0.00 -15.87
N ASP A 202 17.45 0.87 -15.72
CA ASP A 202 17.46 2.01 -14.80
C ASP A 202 17.02 1.64 -13.37
N ARG A 203 18.00 1.27 -12.55
CA ARG A 203 17.83 0.96 -11.12
C ARG A 203 17.45 2.17 -10.25
N GLU A 204 17.55 3.40 -10.76
CA GLU A 204 17.32 4.63 -9.98
C GLU A 204 15.85 4.87 -9.60
N LEU A 205 14.91 4.22 -10.29
CA LEU A 205 13.47 4.35 -10.01
C LEU A 205 12.93 3.28 -9.05
N ILE A 206 13.79 2.38 -8.55
CA ILE A 206 13.40 1.33 -7.61
C ILE A 206 13.16 1.96 -6.23
N PRO A 207 11.92 1.90 -5.68
CA PRO A 207 11.66 2.43 -4.36
C PRO A 207 12.42 1.62 -3.30
N ASN A 208 13.33 2.28 -2.58
CA ASN A 208 14.11 1.67 -1.53
C ASN A 208 13.29 1.61 -0.23
N LEU A 209 12.99 0.40 0.25
CA LEU A 209 12.23 0.21 1.49
C LEU A 209 12.92 0.85 2.70
N LYS A 210 14.27 0.86 2.71
CA LYS A 210 15.08 1.46 3.79
C LYS A 210 14.97 2.99 3.84
N SER A 211 14.47 3.63 2.78
CA SER A 211 14.21 5.08 2.76
C SER A 211 12.76 5.45 3.09
N ASN A 212 11.88 4.47 3.35
CA ASN A 212 10.49 4.73 3.74
C ASN A 212 10.39 5.18 5.20
N LYS A 213 10.65 6.48 5.43
CA LYS A 213 10.67 7.11 6.76
C LYS A 213 9.37 6.87 7.55
N LYS A 214 8.21 6.97 6.90
CA LYS A 214 6.91 6.82 7.56
C LYS A 214 6.69 5.41 8.10
N LEU A 215 7.03 4.38 7.32
CA LEU A 215 6.94 3.00 7.75
C LEU A 215 7.91 2.72 8.91
N ILE A 216 9.17 3.13 8.75
CA ILE A 216 10.21 2.93 9.76
C ILE A 216 9.82 3.62 11.08
N GLU A 217 9.35 4.85 11.01
CA GLU A 217 8.93 5.63 12.17
C GLU A 217 7.73 4.99 12.87
N ALA A 218 6.72 4.49 12.13
CA ALA A 218 5.57 3.82 12.73
C ALA A 218 5.97 2.56 13.52
N PHE A 219 6.83 1.71 12.94
CA PHE A 219 7.34 0.51 13.63
C PHE A 219 8.29 0.85 14.78
N HIS A 220 9.06 1.95 14.68
CA HIS A 220 9.88 2.44 15.79
C HIS A 220 9.01 2.92 16.96
N GLN A 221 7.97 3.71 16.68
CA GLN A 221 7.06 4.27 17.71
C GLN A 221 6.16 3.24 18.40
N THR A 222 6.18 1.99 17.93
CA THR A 222 5.43 0.85 18.50
C THR A 222 6.36 -0.23 19.08
N ASP A 223 7.67 0.03 19.14
CA ASP A 223 8.71 -0.91 19.59
C ASP A 223 8.74 -2.22 18.79
N ARG A 224 8.33 -2.16 17.52
CA ARG A 224 8.25 -3.31 16.60
C ARG A 224 9.27 -3.24 15.46
N LEU A 225 10.16 -2.25 15.45
CA LEU A 225 11.23 -2.14 14.44
C LEU A 225 12.43 -3.02 14.83
N THR A 226 12.91 -3.87 13.92
CA THR A 226 14.14 -4.64 14.08
C THR A 226 15.14 -4.37 12.95
N LYS A 227 16.41 -4.64 13.23
CA LYS A 227 17.53 -4.54 12.28
C LYS A 227 17.88 -5.92 11.74
#